data_AF-A0A1Y6D024-F1
#
_entry.id   AF-A0A1Y6D024-F1
#
_cell.length_a   1.000
_cell.length_b   1.000
_cell.length_c   1.000
_cell.angle_alpha   90.00
_cell.angle_beta   90.00
_cell.angle_gamma   90.00
#
_symmetry.space_group_name_H-M   'P 1'
#
loop_
_entity.id
_entity.type
_entity.pdbx_description
1 polymer ?
#
loop_
_entity_poly.entity_id
_entity_poly.type
_entity_poly.pdbx_seq_one_letter_code
_entity_poly.pdbx_strand_id
1 'polypeptide(L)'
;MKELHKESHAEPVRVERLERRAGFPQALASKPIGKLLAETGKIGFLDIDAIERRQQERGLRFGEAAVSLGLVENADVEIALARQFDYAYFVPGQPEAQAFSPELTLAHAPFGDRAEVFRRLRSQLNLRLFGLEDATALAVAGLDRGDGCSYVAANLAVAFAQLGVRTLLMDANLREPRQHRIFGLAQRQGLADVLAGRRGTEVIAEIGAFGGLSVLPAGTVPPNPQELLDRPAFAALLRECGRIYAVVIVDTPAANRYADTQIIAANTKNVLLVVRKNQTRMKDLEAVKTHLIDARVEWVAAVFNDI
;
A
#
# COMPACT_ATOMS: atom_id res chain seq x y z
N MET A 1 52.48 -26.06 -14.72
CA MET A 1 51.40 -25.25 -15.33
C MET A 1 50.24 -25.22 -14.34
N LYS A 2 50.37 -24.46 -13.25
CA LYS A 2 49.77 -23.12 -13.01
C LYS A 2 48.24 -23.07 -13.21
N GLU A 3 47.58 -23.11 -12.06
CA GLU A 3 46.19 -22.81 -11.77
C GLU A 3 45.80 -21.40 -12.27
N LEU A 4 44.55 -21.24 -12.70
CA LEU A 4 43.84 -19.96 -12.69
C LEU A 4 42.49 -20.16 -12.01
N HIS A 5 42.47 -19.92 -10.70
CA HIS A 5 41.26 -19.50 -9.99
C HIS A 5 40.87 -18.11 -10.50
N LYS A 6 39.70 -17.99 -11.13
CA LYS A 6 39.00 -16.71 -11.28
C LYS A 6 37.93 -16.67 -10.18
N GLU A 7 38.29 -16.07 -9.05
CA GLU A 7 37.31 -15.62 -8.08
C GLU A 7 36.48 -14.50 -8.73
N SER A 8 35.19 -14.75 -8.89
CA SER A 8 34.21 -13.74 -9.26
C SER A 8 33.84 -12.96 -8.00
N HIS A 9 34.50 -11.82 -7.80
CA HIS A 9 33.99 -10.78 -6.90
C HIS A 9 32.72 -10.18 -7.51
N ALA A 10 31.55 -10.71 -7.14
CA ALA A 10 30.28 -10.03 -7.35
C ALA A 10 30.17 -8.89 -6.32
N GLU A 11 30.13 -7.66 -6.83
CA GLU A 11 30.30 -6.40 -6.12
C GLU A 11 29.23 -6.10 -5.04
N PRO A 12 29.63 -5.54 -3.87
CA PRO A 12 28.73 -4.96 -2.86
C PRO A 12 27.98 -3.69 -3.35
N VAL A 13 28.31 -3.18 -4.54
CA VAL A 13 27.76 -1.94 -5.13
C VAL A 13 26.26 -2.05 -5.45
N ARG A 14 25.72 -3.26 -5.66
CA ARG A 14 24.32 -3.46 -6.07
C ARG A 14 23.32 -3.22 -4.93
N VAL A 15 23.71 -3.49 -3.69
CA VAL A 15 22.84 -3.35 -2.49
C VAL A 15 22.77 -1.89 -2.05
N GLU A 16 23.91 -1.19 -1.96
CA GLU A 16 23.94 0.24 -1.60
C GLU A 16 23.20 1.13 -2.61
N ARG A 17 23.17 0.74 -3.89
CA ARG A 17 22.49 1.52 -4.93
C ARG A 17 20.96 1.34 -4.91
N LEU A 18 20.46 0.19 -4.44
CA LEU A 18 19.03 -0.06 -4.18
C LEU A 18 18.51 0.78 -3.00
N GLU A 19 19.29 0.86 -1.91
CA GLU A 19 18.94 1.63 -0.72
C GLU A 19 18.85 3.14 -1.00
N ARG A 20 19.76 3.70 -1.81
CA ARG A 20 19.77 5.14 -2.15
C ARG A 20 18.65 5.58 -3.10
N ARG A 21 18.10 4.68 -3.93
CA ARG A 21 17.12 5.04 -4.97
C ARG A 21 15.68 4.71 -4.57
N ALA A 22 15.47 3.71 -3.72
CA ALA A 22 14.15 3.31 -3.25
C ALA A 22 13.63 4.12 -2.05
N GLY A 23 14.45 4.99 -1.46
CA GLY A 23 14.05 5.83 -0.32
C GLY A 23 13.67 5.01 0.91
N PHE A 24 14.08 3.75 1.02
CA PHE A 24 13.90 2.96 2.23
C PHE A 24 14.68 3.63 3.36
N PRO A 25 14.03 4.13 4.41
CA PRO A 25 14.73 4.72 5.54
C PRO A 25 15.65 3.69 6.17
N GLN A 26 16.86 4.13 6.56
CA GLN A 26 17.67 3.42 7.55
C GLN A 26 16.81 3.13 8.78
N ALA A 27 16.98 1.93 9.37
CA ALA A 27 16.21 1.48 10.53
C ALA A 27 16.06 2.61 11.56
N LEU A 28 14.84 3.14 11.68
CA LEU A 28 14.51 4.18 12.65
C LEU A 28 14.88 3.64 14.03
N ALA A 29 15.79 4.32 14.73
CA ALA A 29 16.09 4.04 16.13
C ALA A 29 14.83 4.34 16.96
N SER A 30 13.93 3.36 17.01
CA SER A 30 12.62 3.51 17.63
C SER A 30 12.79 3.59 19.15
N LYS A 31 12.16 4.60 19.78
CA LYS A 31 12.14 4.70 21.24
C LYS A 31 11.52 3.42 21.83
N PRO A 32 12.06 2.87 22.93
CA PRO A 32 11.43 1.74 23.62
C PRO A 32 9.99 2.05 24.01
N ILE A 33 9.10 1.07 23.89
CA ILE A 33 7.67 1.22 24.19
C ILE A 33 7.40 1.75 25.61
N GLY A 34 8.19 1.34 26.61
CA GLY A 34 8.04 1.84 27.99
C GLY A 34 8.26 3.34 28.10
N LYS A 35 9.20 3.91 27.32
CA LYS A 35 9.41 5.36 27.26
C LYS A 35 8.23 6.06 26.57
N LEU A 36 7.66 5.46 25.53
CA LEU A 36 6.50 6.02 24.83
C LEU A 36 5.25 6.02 25.71
N LEU A 37 5.02 4.97 26.50
CA LEU A 37 3.92 4.90 27.48
C LEU A 37 4.13 5.87 28.66
N ALA A 38 5.38 6.12 29.05
CA ALA A 38 5.68 7.13 30.08
C ALA A 38 5.46 8.56 29.54
N GLU A 39 5.83 8.83 28.28
CA GLU A 39 5.63 10.13 27.62
C GLU A 39 4.14 10.49 27.44
N THR A 40 3.23 9.51 27.41
CA THR A 40 1.77 9.76 27.42
C THR A 40 1.21 10.02 28.82
N GLY A 41 2.03 9.93 29.87
CA GLY A 41 1.61 10.09 31.26
C GLY A 41 0.80 8.92 31.81
N LYS A 42 0.73 7.80 31.08
CA LYS A 42 -0.05 6.61 31.46
C LYS A 42 0.65 5.73 32.48
N ILE A 43 1.99 5.75 32.51
CA ILE A 43 2.81 5.04 33.49
C ILE A 43 3.89 5.95 34.08
N GLY A 44 4.15 5.83 35.37
CA GLY A 44 5.22 6.50 36.09
C GLY A 44 6.51 5.68 36.18
N PHE A 45 7.56 6.27 36.74
CA PHE A 45 8.87 5.61 36.89
C PHE A 45 8.79 4.34 37.77
N LEU A 46 7.99 4.37 38.85
CA LEU A 46 7.78 3.23 39.74
C LEU A 46 6.99 2.09 39.08
N ASP A 47 6.19 2.40 38.07
CA ASP A 47 5.40 1.40 37.34
C ASP A 47 6.28 0.57 36.40
N ILE A 48 7.37 1.15 35.87
CA ILE A 48 8.32 0.47 34.97
C ILE A 48 8.95 -0.74 35.69
N ASP A 49 9.44 -0.56 36.92
CA ASP A 49 10.05 -1.65 37.71
C ASP A 49 9.06 -2.80 37.99
N ALA A 50 7.77 -2.47 38.17
CA ALA A 50 6.73 -3.46 38.37
C ALA A 50 6.40 -4.22 37.07
N ILE A 51 6.37 -3.51 35.93
CA ILE A 51 6.18 -4.09 34.61
C ILE A 51 7.32 -5.03 34.25
N GLU A 52 8.58 -4.63 34.46
CA GLU A 52 9.75 -5.46 34.17
C GLU A 52 9.78 -6.73 35.03
N ARG A 53 9.43 -6.64 36.32
CA ARG A 53 9.27 -7.83 37.17
C ARG A 53 8.20 -8.76 36.64
N ARG A 54 7.02 -8.25 36.32
CA ARG A 54 5.92 -9.05 35.76
C ARG A 54 6.29 -9.67 34.41
N GLN A 55 7.08 -8.95 33.62
CA GLN A 55 7.62 -9.42 32.34
C GLN A 55 8.49 -10.67 32.54
N GLN A 56 9.42 -10.63 33.49
CA GLN A 56 10.31 -11.75 33.81
C GLN A 56 9.55 -12.94 34.43
N GLU A 57 8.62 -12.67 35.36
CA GLU A 57 7.84 -13.71 36.04
C GLU A 57 6.96 -14.53 35.10
N ARG A 58 6.39 -13.89 34.07
CA ARG A 58 5.39 -14.51 33.18
C ARG A 58 5.83 -14.66 31.73
N GLY A 59 7.04 -14.24 31.38
CA GLY A 59 7.55 -14.28 30.01
C GLY A 59 6.73 -13.43 29.02
N LEU A 60 6.12 -12.34 29.51
CA LEU A 60 5.27 -11.47 28.70
C LEU A 60 6.08 -10.44 27.90
N ARG A 61 5.47 -9.77 26.93
CA ARG A 61 6.03 -8.52 26.36
C ARG A 61 5.74 -7.35 27.30
N PHE A 62 6.52 -6.27 27.22
CA PHE A 62 6.36 -5.11 28.12
C PHE A 62 4.92 -4.57 28.15
N GLY A 63 4.30 -4.36 26.98
CA GLY A 63 2.90 -3.90 26.90
C GLY A 63 1.90 -4.89 27.52
N GLU A 64 2.06 -6.18 27.26
CA GLU A 64 1.22 -7.24 27.84
C GLU A 64 1.36 -7.30 29.37
N ALA A 65 2.58 -7.13 29.88
CA ALA A 65 2.85 -7.05 31.31
C ALA A 65 2.17 -5.82 31.93
N ALA A 66 2.25 -4.65 31.29
CA ALA A 66 1.58 -3.43 31.73
C ALA A 66 0.05 -3.56 31.74
N VAL A 67 -0.55 -4.17 30.71
CA VAL A 67 -1.99 -4.48 30.68
C VAL A 67 -2.36 -5.48 31.77
N SER A 68 -1.56 -6.52 32.00
CA SER A 68 -1.80 -7.53 33.05
C SER A 68 -1.73 -6.97 34.48
N LEU A 69 -1.11 -5.80 34.64
CA LEU A 69 -1.03 -5.06 35.90
C LEU A 69 -2.15 -4.02 36.03
N GLY A 70 -2.98 -3.82 34.99
CA GLY A 70 -4.04 -2.82 34.97
C GLY A 70 -3.54 -1.38 34.85
N LEU A 71 -2.27 -1.18 34.49
CA LEU A 71 -1.64 0.14 34.41
C LEU A 71 -2.01 0.88 33.12
N VAL A 72 -2.28 0.14 32.06
CA VAL A 72 -2.64 0.66 30.72
C VAL A 72 -3.69 -0.24 30.08
N GLU A 73 -4.43 0.30 29.12
CA GLU A 73 -5.33 -0.48 28.27
C GLU A 73 -4.60 -0.98 27.01
N ASN A 74 -5.16 -1.98 26.32
CA ASN A 74 -4.59 -2.46 25.05
C ASN A 74 -4.47 -1.33 24.01
N ALA A 75 -5.44 -0.41 23.96
CA ALA A 75 -5.41 0.75 23.07
C ALA A 75 -4.18 1.66 23.33
N ASP A 76 -3.79 1.83 24.59
CA ASP A 76 -2.60 2.64 24.94
C ASP A 76 -1.31 1.98 24.41
N VAL A 77 -1.22 0.66 24.49
CA VAL A 77 -0.11 -0.14 23.95
C VAL A 77 -0.06 -0.02 22.42
N GLU A 78 -1.21 -0.12 21.75
CA GLU A 78 -1.29 0.04 20.29
C GLU A 78 -0.87 1.44 19.83
N ILE A 79 -1.29 2.50 20.53
CA ILE A 79 -0.85 3.88 20.24
C ILE A 79 0.66 4.01 20.38
N ALA A 80 1.23 3.47 21.47
CA ALA A 80 2.66 3.50 21.70
C ALA A 80 3.43 2.74 20.61
N LEU A 81 2.97 1.55 20.23
CA LEU A 81 3.57 0.77 19.13
C LEU A 81 3.43 1.48 17.78
N ALA A 82 2.29 2.11 17.50
CA ALA A 82 2.09 2.83 16.25
C ALA A 82 3.09 3.99 16.12
N ARG A 83 3.29 4.75 17.20
CA ARG A 83 4.34 5.78 17.28
C ARG A 83 5.75 5.20 17.16
N GLN A 84 5.98 4.03 17.75
CA GLN A 84 7.29 3.36 17.69
C GLN A 84 7.67 2.99 16.24
N PHE A 85 6.69 2.56 15.44
CA PHE A 85 6.89 2.10 14.06
C PHE A 85 6.47 3.12 13.00
N ASP A 86 6.13 4.35 13.39
CA ASP A 86 5.65 5.42 12.50
C ASP A 86 4.44 4.98 11.64
N TYR A 87 3.52 4.24 12.25
CA TYR A 87 2.27 3.86 11.62
C TYR A 87 1.19 4.91 11.89
N ALA A 88 0.47 5.28 10.84
CA ALA A 88 -0.83 5.90 10.99
C ALA A 88 -1.73 4.99 11.85
N TYR A 89 -2.15 5.49 13.01
CA TYR A 89 -3.10 4.79 13.86
C TYR A 89 -4.19 5.75 14.30
N PHE A 90 -5.40 5.49 13.81
CA PHE A 90 -6.55 6.30 14.16
C PHE A 90 -7.30 5.68 15.33
N VAL A 91 -7.24 6.36 16.49
CA VAL A 91 -7.96 5.95 17.68
C VAL A 91 -9.47 6.06 17.43
N PRO A 92 -10.26 4.99 17.62
CA PRO A 92 -11.72 5.02 17.44
C PRO A 92 -12.36 6.14 18.26
N GLY A 93 -13.26 6.90 17.63
CA GLY A 93 -13.97 8.01 18.27
C GLY A 93 -13.28 9.37 18.17
N GLN A 94 -12.02 9.45 17.69
CA GLN A 94 -11.38 10.74 17.41
C GLN A 94 -11.75 11.30 16.02
N PRO A 95 -11.74 12.63 15.83
CA PRO A 95 -12.14 13.26 14.57
C PRO A 95 -11.30 12.80 13.37
N GLU A 96 -10.01 12.55 13.58
CA GLU A 96 -9.07 12.08 12.55
C GLU A 96 -9.45 10.69 12.02
N ALA A 97 -10.02 9.83 12.88
CA ALA A 97 -10.51 8.51 12.50
C ALA A 97 -11.76 8.59 11.60
N GLN A 98 -12.50 9.70 11.62
CA GLN A 98 -13.70 9.88 10.80
C GLN A 98 -13.38 10.44 9.41
N ALA A 99 -12.16 10.97 9.22
CA ALA A 99 -11.72 11.49 7.93
C ALA A 99 -11.46 10.38 6.91
N PHE A 100 -11.18 9.16 7.35
CA PHE A 100 -10.83 8.02 6.51
C PHE A 100 -11.83 6.88 6.66
N SER A 101 -12.01 6.08 5.60
CA SER A 101 -12.90 4.92 5.64
C SER A 101 -12.33 3.81 6.52
N PRO A 102 -13.17 3.10 7.31
CA PRO A 102 -12.79 1.87 8.02
C PRO A 102 -12.20 0.78 7.13
N GLU A 103 -12.37 0.88 5.80
CA GLU A 103 -11.71 0.04 4.81
C GLU A 103 -10.17 0.11 4.89
N LEU A 104 -9.58 1.20 5.38
CA LEU A 104 -8.14 1.33 5.60
C LEU A 104 -7.69 0.55 6.85
N THR A 105 -7.69 -0.77 6.74
CA THR A 105 -7.37 -1.70 7.84
C THR A 105 -5.97 -1.44 8.42
N LEU A 106 -4.97 -1.09 7.60
CA LEU A 106 -3.63 -0.75 8.11
C LEU A 106 -3.60 0.53 8.95
N ALA A 107 -4.62 1.38 8.87
CA ALA A 107 -4.73 2.62 9.62
C ALA A 107 -5.57 2.45 10.90
N HIS A 108 -6.64 1.66 10.81
CA HIS A 108 -7.59 1.46 11.91
C HIS A 108 -7.24 0.26 12.81
N ALA A 109 -6.55 -0.74 12.28
CA ALA A 109 -6.13 -1.94 13.00
C ALA A 109 -4.74 -2.42 12.53
N PRO A 110 -3.68 -1.60 12.69
CA PRO A 110 -2.33 -1.87 12.17
C PRO A 110 -1.68 -3.15 12.70
N PHE A 111 -2.13 -3.64 13.86
CA PHE A 111 -1.62 -4.86 14.51
C PHE A 111 -2.52 -6.09 14.31
N GLY A 112 -3.64 -5.94 13.59
CA GLY A 112 -4.54 -7.04 13.30
C GLY A 112 -4.07 -7.94 12.16
N ASP A 113 -4.59 -9.16 12.09
CA ASP A 113 -4.22 -10.18 11.09
C ASP A 113 -4.34 -9.68 9.65
N ARG A 114 -5.37 -8.88 9.35
CA ARG A 114 -5.58 -8.29 8.03
C ARG A 114 -4.45 -7.33 7.62
N ALA A 115 -3.92 -6.55 8.56
CA ALA A 115 -2.78 -5.68 8.29
C ALA A 115 -1.53 -6.51 7.96
N GLU A 116 -1.31 -7.62 8.67
CA GLU A 116 -0.19 -8.54 8.39
C GLU A 116 -0.30 -9.19 7.00
N VAL A 117 -1.51 -9.55 6.56
CA VAL A 117 -1.74 -10.04 5.19
C VAL A 117 -1.25 -9.03 4.14
N PHE A 118 -1.53 -7.74 4.33
CA PHE A 118 -1.04 -6.70 3.42
C PHE A 118 0.46 -6.46 3.52
N ARG A 119 1.06 -6.50 4.73
CA ARG A 119 2.52 -6.42 4.90
C ARG A 119 3.20 -7.60 4.20
N ARG A 120 2.65 -8.81 4.30
CA ARG A 120 3.15 -10.00 3.61
C ARG A 120 3.03 -9.86 2.09
N LEU A 121 1.87 -9.43 1.60
CA LEU A 121 1.65 -9.18 0.17
C LEU A 121 2.65 -8.14 -0.36
N ARG A 122 2.81 -7.02 0.33
CA ARG A 122 3.79 -5.99 0.02
C ARG A 122 5.21 -6.57 -0.03
N SER A 123 5.63 -7.35 0.96
CA SER A 123 6.96 -7.97 0.97
C SER A 123 7.17 -8.93 -0.22
N GLN A 124 6.17 -9.73 -0.57
CA GLN A 124 6.22 -10.62 -1.74
C GLN A 124 6.32 -9.84 -3.05
N LEU A 125 5.54 -8.77 -3.19
CA LEU A 125 5.61 -7.86 -4.32
C LEU A 125 6.97 -7.14 -4.35
N ASN A 126 7.50 -6.75 -3.19
CA ASN A 126 8.80 -6.09 -3.08
C ASN A 126 9.90 -6.95 -3.72
N LEU A 127 9.94 -8.24 -3.36
CA LEU A 127 10.92 -9.19 -3.87
C LEU A 127 10.80 -9.48 -5.38
N ARG A 128 9.59 -9.41 -5.95
CA ARG A 128 9.35 -9.70 -7.37
C ARG A 128 9.55 -8.49 -8.26
N LEU A 129 9.14 -7.32 -7.79
CA LEU A 129 9.07 -6.10 -8.58
C LEU A 129 10.28 -5.19 -8.37
N PHE A 130 10.82 -5.12 -7.16
CA PHE A 130 11.79 -4.10 -6.76
C PHE A 130 13.22 -4.66 -6.81
N GLY A 131 13.66 -4.86 -8.05
CA GLY A 131 15.05 -5.08 -8.48
C GLY A 131 15.30 -4.56 -9.91
N LEU A 132 14.30 -3.92 -10.52
CA LEU A 132 14.32 -3.34 -11.85
C LEU A 132 14.67 -1.85 -11.74
N GLU A 133 15.39 -1.31 -12.74
CA GLU A 133 16.01 0.03 -12.67
C GLU A 133 15.01 1.21 -12.73
N ASP A 134 13.72 0.94 -12.97
CA ASP A 134 12.65 1.92 -13.17
C ASP A 134 11.52 1.77 -12.14
N ALA A 135 10.78 2.86 -11.89
CA ALA A 135 9.64 2.84 -10.98
C ALA A 135 8.58 1.83 -11.44
N THR A 136 8.08 1.06 -10.47
CA THR A 136 7.15 -0.02 -10.76
C THR A 136 5.71 0.49 -10.68
N ALA A 137 5.04 0.51 -11.82
CA ALA A 137 3.59 0.64 -11.88
C ALA A 137 2.93 -0.74 -11.74
N LEU A 138 1.95 -0.87 -10.86
CA LEU A 138 1.21 -2.10 -10.58
C LEU A 138 -0.28 -1.85 -10.69
N ALA A 139 -0.93 -2.49 -11.66
CA ALA A 139 -2.39 -2.49 -11.75
C ALA A 139 -2.98 -3.50 -10.76
N VAL A 140 -4.03 -3.11 -10.04
CA VAL A 140 -4.80 -3.99 -9.15
C VAL A 140 -6.12 -4.29 -9.85
N ALA A 141 -6.28 -5.53 -10.31
CA ALA A 141 -7.37 -5.93 -11.18
C ALA A 141 -8.18 -7.07 -10.58
N GLY A 142 -9.50 -6.96 -10.65
CA GLY A 142 -10.45 -8.01 -10.31
C GLY A 142 -11.26 -8.37 -11.55
N LEU A 143 -11.93 -9.50 -11.47
CA LEU A 143 -12.71 -10.02 -12.58
C LEU A 143 -14.10 -9.38 -12.60
N ASP A 144 -14.73 -9.24 -11.43
CA ASP A 144 -16.09 -8.78 -11.27
C ASP A 144 -16.23 -7.63 -10.25
N ARG A 145 -17.36 -6.93 -10.33
CA ARG A 145 -17.69 -5.89 -9.34
C ARG A 145 -17.79 -6.54 -7.96
N GLY A 146 -17.18 -5.90 -6.97
CA GLY A 146 -17.18 -6.42 -5.60
C GLY A 146 -16.03 -7.36 -5.27
N ASP A 147 -15.09 -7.61 -6.20
CA ASP A 147 -13.87 -8.38 -5.90
C ASP A 147 -12.97 -7.68 -4.86
N GLY A 148 -13.14 -6.37 -4.69
CA GLY A 148 -12.46 -5.57 -3.68
C GLY A 148 -11.14 -4.96 -4.15
N CYS A 149 -10.97 -4.73 -5.45
CA CYS A 149 -9.79 -4.09 -6.05
C CYS A 149 -9.44 -2.77 -5.36
N SER A 150 -10.42 -1.88 -5.19
CA SER A 150 -10.20 -0.59 -4.54
C SER A 150 -9.73 -0.72 -3.09
N TYR A 151 -10.27 -1.70 -2.35
CA TYR A 151 -9.86 -1.99 -0.97
C TYR A 151 -8.42 -2.51 -0.94
N VAL A 152 -8.10 -3.47 -1.81
CA VAL A 152 -6.75 -4.06 -1.90
C VAL A 152 -5.74 -2.99 -2.32
N ALA A 153 -6.06 -2.18 -3.32
CA ALA A 153 -5.20 -1.11 -3.82
C ALA A 153 -4.91 -0.06 -2.74
N ALA A 154 -5.95 0.39 -2.02
CA ALA A 154 -5.82 1.36 -0.94
C ALA A 154 -4.91 0.87 0.20
N ASN A 155 -5.17 -0.32 0.72
CA ASN A 155 -4.40 -0.89 1.81
C ASN A 155 -2.97 -1.26 1.38
N LEU A 156 -2.78 -1.73 0.15
CA LEU A 156 -1.45 -1.98 -0.39
C LEU A 156 -0.64 -0.67 -0.50
N ALA A 157 -1.28 0.43 -0.92
CA ALA A 157 -0.62 1.74 -0.98
C ALA A 157 -0.19 2.24 0.40
N VAL A 158 -1.06 2.11 1.41
CA VAL A 158 -0.69 2.40 2.81
C VAL A 158 0.46 1.50 3.27
N ALA A 159 0.45 0.22 2.92
CA ALA A 159 1.52 -0.71 3.31
C ALA A 159 2.89 -0.31 2.74
N PHE A 160 2.96 0.15 1.48
CA PHE A 160 4.20 0.67 0.90
C PHE A 160 4.62 1.99 1.55
N ALA A 161 3.68 2.91 1.77
CA ALA A 161 3.96 4.19 2.45
C ALA A 161 4.51 3.99 3.87
N GLN A 162 4.03 2.98 4.62
CA GLN A 162 4.59 2.62 5.93
C GLN A 162 6.07 2.19 5.91
N LEU A 163 6.66 1.88 4.74
CA LEU A 163 8.11 1.69 4.59
C LEU A 163 8.87 2.99 4.32
N GLY A 164 8.21 4.15 4.37
CA GLY A 164 8.77 5.42 3.90
C GLY A 164 8.90 5.52 2.38
N VAL A 165 8.34 4.57 1.62
CA VAL A 165 8.42 4.55 0.17
C VAL A 165 7.42 5.54 -0.42
N ARG A 166 7.90 6.47 -1.24
CA ARG A 166 7.03 7.41 -1.98
C ARG A 166 6.10 6.64 -2.91
N THR A 167 4.82 6.62 -2.57
CA THR A 167 3.80 5.78 -3.18
C THR A 167 2.67 6.64 -3.73
N LEU A 168 2.30 6.42 -4.99
CA LEU A 168 1.11 7.00 -5.59
C LEU A 168 0.05 5.92 -5.76
N LEU A 169 -1.16 6.19 -5.29
CA LEU A 169 -2.36 5.44 -5.63
C LEU A 169 -3.18 6.22 -6.66
N MET A 170 -3.41 5.63 -7.82
CA MET A 170 -4.20 6.21 -8.90
C MET A 170 -5.53 5.47 -9.04
N ASP A 171 -6.65 6.19 -8.92
CA ASP A 171 -7.99 5.65 -9.17
C ASP A 171 -8.30 5.71 -10.67
N ALA A 172 -7.91 4.65 -11.40
CA ALA A 172 -8.24 4.49 -12.82
C ALA A 172 -9.54 3.73 -13.06
N ASN A 173 -10.30 3.42 -12.01
CA ASN A 173 -11.70 3.00 -12.14
C ASN A 173 -12.59 4.23 -12.39
N LEU A 174 -12.49 4.77 -13.59
CA LEU A 174 -13.26 5.93 -14.03
C LEU A 174 -14.78 5.65 -14.18
N ARG A 175 -15.22 4.39 -14.00
CA ARG A 175 -16.64 3.99 -14.07
C ARG A 175 -17.31 4.00 -12.71
N GLU A 176 -16.62 3.52 -11.69
CA GLU A 176 -17.08 3.43 -10.31
C GLU A 176 -15.96 3.82 -9.34
N PRO A 177 -15.55 5.09 -9.34
CA PRO A 177 -14.43 5.51 -8.53
C PRO A 177 -14.77 5.42 -7.05
N ARG A 178 -13.82 4.95 -6.24
CA ARG A 178 -14.01 4.75 -4.79
C ARG A 178 -12.88 5.30 -3.94
N GLN A 179 -11.69 5.56 -4.49
CA GLN A 179 -10.53 5.94 -3.68
C GLN A 179 -10.77 7.26 -2.95
N HIS A 180 -11.47 8.21 -3.59
CA HIS A 180 -11.85 9.46 -2.92
C HIS A 180 -12.70 9.23 -1.66
N ARG A 181 -13.57 8.21 -1.62
CA ARG A 181 -14.36 7.87 -0.43
C ARG A 181 -13.51 7.19 0.63
N ILE A 182 -12.63 6.29 0.20
CA ILE A 182 -11.73 5.57 1.11
C ILE A 182 -10.80 6.55 1.84
N PHE A 183 -10.30 7.55 1.13
CA PHE A 183 -9.35 8.55 1.64
C PHE A 183 -9.96 9.88 2.09
N GLY A 184 -11.29 10.01 2.11
CA GLY A 184 -11.97 11.24 2.54
C GLY A 184 -11.75 12.46 1.64
N LEU A 185 -11.44 12.25 0.37
CA LEU A 185 -11.14 13.31 -0.59
C LEU A 185 -12.39 13.81 -1.32
N ALA A 186 -12.40 15.08 -1.68
CA ALA A 186 -13.45 15.66 -2.52
C ALA A 186 -13.37 15.11 -3.97
N GLN A 187 -14.48 14.58 -4.48
CA GLN A 187 -14.55 14.05 -5.85
C GLN A 187 -14.84 15.15 -6.88
N ARG A 188 -13.90 16.08 -7.10
CA ARG A 188 -14.12 17.19 -8.07
C ARG A 188 -13.20 17.12 -9.28
N GLN A 189 -11.92 16.83 -9.06
CA GLN A 189 -10.89 16.82 -10.08
C GLN A 189 -9.97 15.62 -9.86
N GLY A 190 -9.45 15.04 -10.94
CA GLY A 190 -8.59 13.88 -10.84
C GLY A 190 -8.11 13.36 -12.18
N LEU A 191 -7.84 12.06 -12.26
CA LEU A 191 -7.27 11.40 -13.43
C LEU A 191 -8.02 11.74 -14.73
N ALA A 192 -9.35 11.68 -14.73
CA ALA A 192 -10.15 11.99 -15.93
C ALA A 192 -9.90 13.42 -16.44
N ASP A 193 -9.69 14.39 -15.54
CA ASP A 193 -9.43 15.78 -15.89
C ASP A 193 -8.01 15.99 -16.40
N VAL A 194 -7.04 15.27 -15.84
CA VAL A 194 -5.65 15.24 -16.32
C VAL A 194 -5.58 14.65 -17.73
N LEU A 195 -6.23 13.50 -17.95
CA LEU A 195 -6.25 12.84 -19.27
C LEU A 195 -7.02 13.63 -20.34
N ALA A 196 -7.97 14.47 -19.91
CA ALA A 196 -8.67 15.40 -20.78
C ALA A 196 -7.88 16.71 -21.04
N GLY A 197 -6.72 16.90 -20.41
CA GLY A 197 -5.90 18.11 -20.54
C GLY A 197 -6.52 19.34 -19.85
N ARG A 198 -7.49 19.15 -18.95
CA ARG A 198 -8.15 20.24 -18.21
C ARG A 198 -7.39 20.66 -16.96
N ARG A 199 -6.56 19.76 -16.42
CA ARG A 199 -5.77 19.91 -15.19
C ARG A 199 -4.41 19.23 -15.34
N GLY A 200 -3.46 19.58 -14.48
CA GLY A 200 -2.17 18.90 -14.38
C GLY A 200 -2.07 18.03 -13.13
N THR A 201 -0.84 17.65 -12.77
CA THR A 201 -0.53 16.80 -11.61
C THR A 201 -0.80 17.48 -10.26
N GLU A 202 -1.15 18.78 -10.23
CA GLU A 202 -1.52 19.50 -9.00
C GLU A 202 -2.78 18.96 -8.30
N VAL A 203 -3.55 18.10 -8.99
CA VAL A 203 -4.74 17.45 -8.42
C VAL A 203 -4.39 16.17 -7.62
N ILE A 204 -3.13 15.74 -7.62
CA ILE A 204 -2.64 14.65 -6.79
C ILE A 204 -2.63 15.13 -5.34
N ALA A 205 -3.37 14.44 -4.47
CA ALA A 205 -3.49 14.79 -3.06
C ALA A 205 -2.45 14.04 -2.22
N GLU A 206 -1.62 14.76 -1.47
CA GLU A 206 -0.80 14.15 -0.42
C GLU A 206 -1.66 13.77 0.78
N ILE A 207 -1.50 12.54 1.27
CA ILE A 207 -2.24 12.07 2.43
C ILE A 207 -1.31 12.12 3.63
N GLY A 208 -1.27 13.29 4.30
CA GLY A 208 -0.31 13.58 5.37
C GLY A 208 -0.32 12.58 6.53
N ALA A 209 -1.42 11.86 6.74
CA ALA A 209 -1.51 10.80 7.75
C ALA A 209 -0.67 9.55 7.41
N PHE A 210 -0.34 9.30 6.14
CA PHE A 210 0.36 8.10 5.68
C PHE A 210 1.67 8.47 4.99
N GLY A 211 2.70 8.82 5.77
CA GLY A 211 4.00 9.34 5.30
C GLY A 211 4.44 8.83 3.92
N GLY A 212 4.47 9.73 2.93
CA GLY A 212 4.89 9.41 1.56
C GLY A 212 3.81 8.86 0.62
N LEU A 213 2.55 8.76 1.07
CA LEU A 213 1.40 8.40 0.24
C LEU A 213 0.79 9.64 -0.44
N SER A 214 0.58 9.53 -1.75
CA SER A 214 -0.28 10.42 -2.52
C SER A 214 -1.39 9.65 -3.21
N VAL A 215 -2.52 10.30 -3.44
CA VAL A 215 -3.68 9.73 -4.13
C VAL A 215 -4.06 10.65 -5.29
N LEU A 216 -4.11 10.08 -6.51
CA LEU A 216 -4.77 10.69 -7.65
C LEU A 216 -6.19 10.12 -7.74
N PRO A 217 -7.22 10.84 -7.27
CA PRO A 217 -8.60 10.38 -7.42
C PRO A 217 -8.99 10.33 -8.91
N ALA A 218 -10.09 9.65 -9.23
CA ALA A 218 -10.55 9.54 -10.61
C ALA A 218 -11.03 10.87 -11.20
N GLY A 219 -11.52 11.77 -10.34
CA GLY A 219 -12.18 13.01 -10.74
C GLY A 219 -13.65 12.80 -11.10
N THR A 220 -14.16 13.68 -11.96
CA THR A 220 -15.53 13.58 -12.46
C THR A 220 -15.66 12.42 -13.43
N VAL A 221 -16.66 11.55 -13.21
CA VAL A 221 -16.90 10.37 -14.07
C VAL A 221 -17.14 10.83 -15.52
N PRO A 222 -16.27 10.46 -16.47
CA PRO A 222 -16.40 10.89 -17.85
C PRO A 222 -17.40 10.01 -18.61
N PRO A 223 -18.04 10.52 -19.69
CA PRO A 223 -18.91 9.71 -20.54
C PRO A 223 -18.13 8.68 -21.39
N ASN A 224 -16.81 8.87 -21.54
CA ASN A 224 -15.92 8.10 -22.41
C ASN A 224 -14.62 7.63 -21.68
N PRO A 225 -14.72 6.77 -20.63
CA PRO A 225 -13.57 6.34 -19.83
C PRO A 225 -12.46 5.66 -20.64
N GLN A 226 -12.86 4.76 -21.54
CA GLN A 226 -11.93 3.91 -22.29
C GLN A 226 -11.07 4.75 -23.23
N GLU A 227 -11.70 5.69 -23.93
CA GLU A 227 -11.07 6.61 -24.88
C GLU A 227 -10.13 7.61 -24.20
N LEU A 228 -10.29 7.86 -22.90
CA LEU A 228 -9.35 8.67 -22.12
C LEU A 228 -8.12 7.85 -21.74
N LEU A 229 -8.32 6.60 -21.31
CA LEU A 229 -7.25 5.69 -20.88
C LEU A 229 -6.39 5.20 -22.05
N ASP A 230 -6.96 5.07 -23.25
CA ASP A 230 -6.25 4.61 -24.45
C ASP A 230 -5.33 5.70 -25.06
N ARG A 231 -5.43 6.95 -24.61
CA ARG A 231 -4.62 8.05 -25.13
C ARG A 231 -3.16 7.92 -24.69
N PRO A 232 -2.20 8.42 -25.50
CA PRO A 232 -0.79 8.53 -25.11
C PRO A 232 -0.55 9.31 -23.81
N ALA A 233 -1.50 10.20 -23.44
CA ALA A 233 -1.47 10.97 -22.20
C ALA A 233 -1.42 10.08 -20.95
N PHE A 234 -2.10 8.93 -20.95
CA PHE A 234 -2.08 8.02 -19.79
C PHE A 234 -0.71 7.39 -19.59
N ALA A 235 -0.10 6.89 -20.66
CA ALA A 235 1.26 6.36 -20.63
C ALA A 235 2.29 7.45 -20.24
N ALA A 236 2.10 8.68 -20.70
CA ALA A 236 2.94 9.82 -20.34
C ALA A 236 2.84 10.16 -18.85
N LEU A 237 1.63 10.21 -18.31
CA LEU A 237 1.36 10.44 -16.89
C LEU A 237 2.01 9.37 -16.01
N LEU A 238 1.88 8.08 -16.36
CA LEU A 238 2.53 7.00 -15.62
C LEU A 238 4.06 7.15 -15.59
N ARG A 239 4.67 7.53 -16.72
CA ARG A 239 6.13 7.80 -16.77
C ARG A 239 6.54 9.00 -15.94
N GLU A 240 5.75 10.06 -15.94
CA GLU A 240 6.00 11.25 -15.12
C GLU A 240 5.91 10.91 -13.63
N CYS A 241 4.82 10.26 -13.21
CA CYS A 241 4.63 9.79 -11.85
C CYS A 241 5.75 8.83 -11.43
N GLY A 242 6.19 7.92 -12.30
CA GLY A 242 7.30 7.01 -12.02
C GLY A 242 8.66 7.69 -11.79
N ARG A 243 8.82 8.99 -12.14
CA ARG A 243 10.04 9.74 -11.77
C ARG A 243 10.00 10.28 -10.35
N ILE A 244 8.80 10.43 -9.79
CA ILE A 244 8.54 11.04 -8.48
C ILE A 244 8.29 9.95 -7.44
N TYR A 245 7.49 8.95 -7.79
CA TYR A 245 7.08 7.87 -6.92
C TYR A 245 7.84 6.60 -7.26
N ALA A 246 8.36 5.92 -6.23
CA ALA A 246 9.01 4.63 -6.41
C ALA A 246 7.99 3.53 -6.73
N VAL A 247 6.74 3.70 -6.25
CA VAL A 247 5.63 2.78 -6.45
C VAL A 247 4.42 3.55 -6.98
N VAL A 248 3.83 3.07 -8.08
CA VAL A 248 2.54 3.57 -8.58
C VAL A 248 1.54 2.43 -8.61
N ILE A 249 0.56 2.45 -7.70
CA ILE A 249 -0.54 1.48 -7.66
C ILE A 249 -1.72 2.06 -8.43
N VAL A 250 -2.26 1.28 -9.37
CA VAL A 250 -3.37 1.72 -10.23
C VAL A 250 -4.59 0.84 -9.95
N ASP A 251 -5.62 1.41 -9.36
CA ASP A 251 -6.93 0.75 -9.16
C ASP A 251 -7.68 0.69 -10.49
N THR A 252 -8.36 -0.42 -10.77
CA THR A 252 -8.96 -0.70 -12.08
C THR A 252 -10.41 -1.16 -11.94
N PRO A 253 -11.25 -1.02 -13.00
CA PRO A 253 -12.59 -1.57 -12.98
C PRO A 253 -12.61 -3.10 -13.16
N ALA A 254 -13.81 -3.69 -13.10
CA ALA A 254 -14.01 -5.13 -13.29
C ALA A 254 -13.64 -5.59 -14.71
N ALA A 255 -12.65 -6.48 -14.84
CA ALA A 255 -12.07 -6.91 -16.12
C ALA A 255 -13.06 -7.66 -17.02
N ASN A 256 -14.04 -8.39 -16.47
CA ASN A 256 -15.03 -9.11 -17.28
C ASN A 256 -16.09 -8.18 -17.90
N ARG A 257 -16.23 -6.96 -17.37
CA ARG A 257 -17.26 -6.01 -17.80
C ARG A 257 -16.72 -4.97 -18.75
N TYR A 258 -15.45 -4.62 -18.63
CA TYR A 258 -14.87 -3.50 -19.33
C TYR A 258 -13.44 -3.76 -19.80
N ALA A 259 -13.10 -3.24 -20.97
CA ALA A 259 -11.77 -3.37 -21.55
C ALA A 259 -10.72 -2.44 -20.89
N ASP A 260 -11.13 -1.51 -20.02
CA ASP A 260 -10.22 -0.51 -19.42
C ASP A 260 -9.07 -1.19 -18.67
N THR A 261 -9.33 -2.30 -17.99
CA THR A 261 -8.33 -3.05 -17.22
C THR A 261 -7.22 -3.59 -18.12
N GLN A 262 -7.53 -3.98 -19.36
CA GLN A 262 -6.53 -4.43 -20.32
C GLN A 262 -5.64 -3.28 -20.79
N ILE A 263 -6.22 -2.11 -21.06
CA ILE A 263 -5.48 -0.89 -21.43
C ILE A 263 -4.56 -0.47 -20.29
N ILE A 264 -5.07 -0.46 -19.06
CA ILE A 264 -4.29 -0.12 -17.88
C ILE A 264 -3.15 -1.11 -17.68
N ALA A 265 -3.44 -2.41 -17.72
CA ALA A 265 -2.46 -3.49 -17.58
C ALA A 265 -1.35 -3.39 -18.65
N ALA A 266 -1.71 -3.12 -19.90
CA ALA A 266 -0.76 -2.94 -20.99
C ALA A 266 0.21 -1.75 -20.76
N ASN A 267 -0.23 -0.73 -20.02
CA ASN A 267 0.59 0.43 -19.68
C ASN A 267 1.40 0.23 -18.38
N THR A 268 0.88 -0.49 -17.39
CA THR A 268 1.59 -0.76 -16.12
C THR A 268 2.59 -1.91 -16.23
N LYS A 269 2.39 -2.83 -17.19
CA LYS A 269 3.17 -4.07 -17.39
C LYS A 269 3.13 -5.07 -16.24
N ASN A 270 2.71 -4.66 -15.05
CA ASN A 270 2.54 -5.51 -13.89
C ASN A 270 1.08 -5.48 -13.43
N VAL A 271 0.54 -6.66 -13.12
CA VAL A 271 -0.82 -6.81 -12.58
C VAL A 271 -0.80 -7.66 -11.31
N LEU A 272 -1.54 -7.21 -10.29
CA LEU A 272 -1.98 -7.99 -9.14
C LEU A 272 -3.45 -8.37 -9.37
N LEU A 273 -3.75 -9.67 -9.41
CA LEU A 273 -5.12 -10.15 -9.54
C LEU A 273 -5.78 -10.31 -8.17
N VAL A 274 -6.96 -9.72 -8.01
CA VAL A 274 -7.81 -9.88 -6.83
C VAL A 274 -8.87 -10.91 -7.17
N VAL A 275 -8.92 -11.98 -6.38
CA VAL A 275 -9.86 -13.09 -6.59
C VAL A 275 -10.62 -13.37 -5.30
N ARG A 276 -11.89 -13.77 -5.43
CA ARG A 276 -12.75 -14.11 -4.31
C ARG A 276 -12.97 -15.62 -4.23
N LYS A 277 -12.76 -16.17 -3.03
CA LYS A 277 -13.01 -17.59 -2.77
C LYS A 277 -14.50 -17.88 -3.02
N ASN A 278 -14.79 -18.98 -3.72
CA ASN A 278 -16.14 -19.44 -4.04
C ASN A 278 -17.01 -18.46 -4.89
N GLN A 279 -16.45 -17.36 -5.39
CA GLN A 279 -17.18 -16.41 -6.25
C GLN A 279 -16.49 -16.26 -7.61
N THR A 280 -15.16 -16.10 -7.63
CA THR A 280 -14.41 -16.03 -8.88
C THR A 280 -14.37 -17.40 -9.55
N ARG A 281 -14.87 -17.49 -10.78
CA ARG A 281 -14.86 -18.73 -11.56
C ARG A 281 -13.49 -18.95 -12.19
N MET A 282 -12.96 -20.17 -12.09
CA MET A 282 -11.66 -20.54 -12.67
C MET A 282 -11.58 -20.26 -14.19
N LYS A 283 -12.68 -20.49 -14.91
CA LYS A 283 -12.75 -20.21 -16.36
C LYS A 283 -12.51 -18.73 -16.67
N ASP A 284 -13.06 -17.83 -15.87
CA ASP A 284 -12.92 -16.38 -16.08
C ASP A 284 -11.50 -15.94 -15.73
N LEU A 285 -10.91 -16.53 -14.69
CA LEU A 285 -9.51 -16.28 -14.32
C LEU A 285 -8.54 -16.70 -15.43
N GLU A 286 -8.72 -17.88 -16.01
CA GLU A 286 -7.92 -18.34 -17.14
C GLU A 286 -8.09 -17.42 -18.36
N ALA A 287 -9.32 -16.99 -18.67
CA ALA A 287 -9.57 -16.07 -19.78
C ALA A 287 -8.85 -14.72 -19.60
N VAL A 288 -8.93 -14.12 -18.40
CA VAL A 288 -8.20 -12.88 -18.09
C VAL A 288 -6.69 -13.09 -18.20
N LYS A 289 -6.18 -14.22 -17.69
CA LYS A 289 -4.77 -14.57 -17.77
C LYS A 289 -4.29 -14.69 -19.23
N THR A 290 -5.06 -15.34 -20.09
CA THR A 290 -4.76 -15.41 -21.53
C THR A 290 -4.68 -14.01 -22.15
N HIS A 291 -5.66 -13.14 -21.88
CA HIS A 291 -5.63 -11.76 -22.38
C HIS A 291 -4.42 -10.96 -21.90
N LEU A 292 -4.01 -11.13 -20.64
CA LEU A 292 -2.81 -10.46 -20.10
C LEU A 292 -1.53 -10.95 -20.77
N ILE A 293 -1.41 -12.27 -21.02
CA ILE A 293 -0.27 -12.86 -21.73
C ILE A 293 -0.19 -12.33 -23.16
N ASP A 294 -1.32 -12.29 -23.87
CA ASP A 294 -1.39 -11.77 -25.24
C ASP A 294 -0.99 -10.29 -25.31
N ALA A 295 -1.32 -9.51 -24.28
CA ALA A 295 -0.93 -8.12 -24.13
C ALA A 295 0.53 -7.91 -23.66
N ARG A 296 1.31 -8.99 -23.49
CA ARG A 296 2.68 -8.99 -22.93
C ARG A 296 2.76 -8.30 -21.56
N VAL A 297 1.79 -8.59 -20.70
CA VAL A 297 1.72 -8.10 -19.34
C VAL A 297 2.17 -9.20 -18.39
N GLU A 298 3.05 -8.86 -17.45
CA GLU A 298 3.46 -9.75 -16.38
C GLU A 298 2.41 -9.74 -15.27
N TRP A 299 1.86 -10.92 -14.97
CA TRP A 299 1.04 -11.11 -13.78
C TRP A 299 1.94 -11.51 -12.61
N VAL A 300 1.98 -10.65 -11.60
CA VAL A 300 2.99 -10.75 -10.53
C VAL A 300 2.50 -11.58 -9.36
N ALA A 301 1.21 -11.52 -9.01
CA ALA A 301 0.63 -12.28 -7.89
C ALA A 301 -0.91 -12.28 -7.92
N ALA A 302 -1.54 -13.27 -7.29
CA ALA A 302 -2.96 -13.20 -6.93
C ALA A 302 -3.13 -13.08 -5.42
N VAL A 303 -4.16 -12.34 -5.01
CA VAL A 303 -4.59 -12.23 -3.62
C VAL A 303 -6.04 -12.70 -3.50
N PHE A 304 -6.29 -13.58 -2.54
CA PHE A 304 -7.65 -13.94 -2.14
C PHE A 304 -8.21 -12.85 -1.25
N ASN A 305 -9.36 -12.31 -1.62
CA ASN A 305 -10.09 -11.33 -0.86
C ASN A 305 -11.50 -11.83 -0.54
N ASP A 306 -11.99 -11.60 0.67
CA ASP A 306 -13.34 -12.00 1.07
C ASP A 306 -13.99 -10.92 1.95
N ILE A 307 -14.15 -9.74 1.34
CA ILE A 307 -14.74 -8.56 1.97
C ILE A 307 -16.17 -8.36 1.52
#